data_AF-A0A970XI10-F1
#
_entry.id   AF-A0A970XI10-F1
#
_cell.length_a   1.000
_cell.length_b   1.000
_cell.length_c   1.000
_cell.angle_alpha   90.00
_cell.angle_beta   90.00
_cell.angle_gamma   90.00
#
_symmetry.space_group_name_H-M   'P 1'
#
loop_
_entity.id
_entity.type
_entity.pdbx_description
1 polymer ?
#
loop_
_entity_poly.entity_id
_entity_poly.type
_entity_poly.pdbx_seq_one_letter_code
_entity_poly.pdbx_strand_id
1 'polypeptide(L)'
;MQISRLFEIVYIMLEKEKVTARELAERFEVTSRTIYRDVENLSAAGIPVYMTKGRNGGLSLLPEFVLDKTVLTQRERDEILSALAGLSATGRDEADGALSKLASLFGD
;
A
#
# COMPACT_ATOMS: atom_id res chain seq x y z
N MET A 1 12.88 5.94 -6.10
CA MET A 1 12.48 7.09 -5.25
C MET A 1 10.99 7.44 -5.37
N GLN A 2 10.41 7.58 -6.57
CA GLN A 2 8.98 7.90 -6.68
C GLN A 2 8.08 6.70 -6.34
N ILE A 3 8.33 5.53 -6.93
CA ILE A 3 7.56 4.29 -6.65
C ILE A 3 7.60 3.92 -5.16
N SER A 4 8.77 4.04 -4.52
CA SER A 4 8.93 3.78 -3.08
C SER A 4 8.06 4.73 -2.23
N ARG A 5 7.99 6.02 -2.58
CA ARG A 5 7.14 6.99 -1.87
C ARG A 5 5.65 6.74 -2.09
N LEU A 6 5.23 6.42 -3.31
CA LEU A 6 3.83 6.10 -3.61
C LEU A 6 3.35 4.91 -2.79
N PHE A 7 4.15 3.85 -2.72
CA PHE A 7 3.86 2.68 -1.90
C PHE A 7 3.76 3.01 -0.42
N GLU A 8 4.70 3.82 0.09
CA GLU A 8 4.70 4.22 1.50
C GLU A 8 3.52 5.15 1.85
N ILE A 9 3.09 6.02 0.93
CA ILE A 9 1.87 6.83 1.09
C ILE A 9 0.64 5.92 1.27
N VAL A 10 0.50 4.89 0.42
CA VAL A 10 -0.62 3.93 0.51
C VAL A 10 -0.54 3.16 1.82
N TYR A 11 0.64 2.67 2.20
CA TYR A 11 0.85 1.94 3.45
C TYR A 11 0.45 2.78 4.67
N ILE A 12 0.86 4.05 4.72
CA ILE A 12 0.47 4.98 5.79
C ILE A 12 -1.05 5.16 5.85
N MET A 13 -1.74 5.22 4.71
CA MET A 13 -3.20 5.33 4.66
C MET A 13 -3.93 4.03 5.00
N LEU A 14 -3.27 2.87 4.89
CA LEU A 14 -3.81 1.59 5.36
C LEU A 14 -3.71 1.47 6.89
N GLU A 15 -2.59 1.92 7.47
CA GLU A 15 -2.40 1.93 8.93
C GLU A 15 -3.21 3.03 9.64
N LYS A 16 -3.36 4.19 8.99
CA LYS A 16 -4.06 5.35 9.53
C LYS A 16 -5.33 5.64 8.75
N GLU A 17 -6.45 5.72 9.44
CA GLU A 17 -7.75 6.08 8.86
C GLU A 17 -7.71 7.42 8.08
N LYS A 18 -6.85 8.36 8.48
CA LYS A 18 -6.68 9.66 7.82
C LYS A 18 -5.29 10.26 8.04
N VAL A 19 -4.72 10.87 7.00
CA VAL A 19 -3.43 11.60 7.06
C VAL A 19 -3.48 12.86 6.19
N THR A 20 -2.87 13.96 6.62
CA THR A 20 -2.85 15.21 5.84
C THR A 20 -1.71 15.25 4.82
N ALA A 21 -1.91 16.01 3.73
CA ALA A 21 -0.85 16.25 2.76
C ALA A 21 0.35 17.00 3.36
N ARG A 22 0.16 17.72 4.47
CA ARG A 22 1.24 18.39 5.21
C ARG A 22 2.09 17.39 5.97
N GLU A 23 1.48 16.46 6.69
CA GLU A 23 2.21 15.42 7.43
C GLU A 23 3.05 14.54 6.49
N LEU A 24 2.48 14.15 5.34
CA LEU A 24 3.23 13.40 4.33
C LEU A 24 4.36 14.24 3.73
N ALA A 25 4.12 15.53 3.47
CA ALA A 25 5.13 16.43 2.94
C ALA A 25 6.33 16.60 3.89
N GLU A 26 6.05 16.79 5.19
CA GLU A 26 7.08 16.87 6.23
C GLU A 26 7.85 15.54 6.36
N ARG A 27 7.15 14.39 6.35
CA ARG A 27 7.78 13.05 6.42
C ARG A 27 8.72 12.77 5.25
N PHE A 28 8.28 13.10 4.03
CA PHE A 28 9.03 12.77 2.81
C PHE A 28 9.97 13.90 2.37
N GLU A 29 10.08 14.98 3.15
CA GLU A 29 10.89 16.15 2.85
C GLU A 29 10.57 16.75 1.47
N VAL A 30 9.27 16.83 1.15
CA VAL A 30 8.76 17.40 -0.10
C VAL A 30 7.70 18.46 0.16
N THR A 31 7.22 19.09 -0.89
CA THR A 31 6.10 20.04 -0.80
C THR A 31 4.75 19.31 -0.77
N SER A 32 3.72 19.91 -0.19
CA SER A 32 2.35 19.39 -0.29
C SER A 32 1.88 19.29 -1.75
N ARG A 33 2.36 20.17 -2.64
CA ARG A 33 2.09 20.06 -4.10
C ARG A 33 2.62 18.75 -4.69
N THR A 34 3.79 18.29 -4.23
CA THR A 34 4.33 16.98 -4.61
C THR A 34 3.42 15.85 -4.12
N ILE A 35 2.96 15.92 -2.87
CA ILE A 35 2.03 14.93 -2.31
C ILE A 35 0.71 14.89 -3.08
N TYR A 36 0.13 16.04 -3.42
CA TYR A 36 -1.11 16.07 -4.21
C TYR A 36 -0.91 15.43 -5.59
N ARG A 37 0.21 15.70 -6.26
CA ARG A 37 0.56 15.04 -7.53
C ARG A 37 0.74 13.53 -7.36
N ASP A 38 1.33 13.09 -6.26
CA ASP A 38 1.47 11.66 -5.96
C ASP A 38 0.11 11.00 -5.71
N VAL A 39 -0.81 11.68 -5.02
CA VAL A 39 -2.20 11.23 -4.84
C VAL A 39 -2.94 11.15 -6.17
N GLU A 40 -2.74 12.11 -7.07
CA GLU A 40 -3.27 12.04 -8.45
C GLU A 40 -2.72 10.82 -9.20
N ASN A 41 -1.43 10.53 -9.08
CA ASN A 41 -0.83 9.34 -9.69
C ASN A 41 -1.39 8.03 -9.11
N LEU A 42 -1.61 7.97 -7.79
CA LEU A 42 -2.24 6.82 -7.12
C LEU A 42 -3.67 6.62 -7.64
N SER A 43 -4.44 7.70 -7.75
CA SER A 43 -5.79 7.66 -8.31
C SER A 43 -5.79 7.21 -9.77
N ALA A 44 -4.86 7.70 -10.58
CA ALA A 44 -4.69 7.27 -11.97
C ALA A 44 -4.28 5.80 -12.10
N ALA A 45 -3.59 5.25 -11.10
CA ALA A 45 -3.24 3.83 -11.00
C ALA A 45 -4.39 2.96 -10.45
N GLY A 46 -5.58 3.53 -10.23
CA GLY A 46 -6.76 2.81 -9.74
C GLY A 46 -6.83 2.64 -8.22
N ILE A 47 -5.94 3.29 -7.47
CA ILE A 47 -6.00 3.28 -6.00
C ILE A 47 -7.05 4.30 -5.53
N PRO A 48 -8.08 3.88 -4.77
CA PRO A 48 -9.21 4.73 -4.40
C PRO A 48 -8.86 5.63 -3.21
N VAL A 49 -8.09 6.69 -3.50
CA VAL A 49 -7.75 7.74 -2.52
C VAL A 49 -8.87 8.78 -2.48
N TYR A 50 -9.30 9.14 -1.27
CA TYR A 50 -10.29 10.19 -1.01
C TYR A 50 -9.65 11.38 -0.30
N MET A 51 -10.12 12.59 -0.61
CA MET A 51 -9.68 13.82 0.05
C MET A 51 -10.86 14.52 0.72
N THR A 52 -10.79 14.66 2.04
CA THR A 52 -11.74 15.48 2.81
C THR A 52 -11.13 16.87 3.02
N LYS A 53 -11.88 17.94 2.74
CA LYS A 53 -11.44 19.33 3.01
C LYS A 53 -11.79 19.78 4.44
N GLY A 54 -11.07 20.77 4.96
CA GLY A 54 -11.37 21.43 6.24
C GLY A 54 -10.41 21.08 7.38
N ARG A 55 -10.70 21.56 8.60
CA ARG A 55 -9.82 21.44 9.79
C ARG A 55 -9.55 19.99 10.20
N ASN A 56 -10.50 19.10 9.95
CA ASN A 56 -10.39 17.64 10.17
C ASN A 56 -10.34 16.88 8.82
N GLY A 57 -9.93 17.60 7.77
CA GLY A 57 -9.70 17.06 6.45
C GLY A 57 -8.44 16.22 6.38
N GLY A 58 -8.24 15.56 5.25
CA GLY A 58 -7.10 14.67 5.03
C GLY A 58 -7.34 13.74 3.86
N LEU A 59 -6.29 12.99 3.57
CA LEU A 59 -6.22 11.91 2.60
C LEU A 59 -6.49 10.59 3.32
N SER A 60 -7.28 9.73 2.71
CA SER A 60 -7.58 8.39 3.20
C SER A 60 -7.82 7.45 2.03
N LEU A 61 -7.73 6.15 2.26
CA LEU A 61 -8.24 5.15 1.32
C LEU A 61 -9.74 4.95 1.57
N LEU A 62 -10.49 4.49 0.56
CA LEU A 62 -11.86 4.03 0.80
C LEU A 62 -11.83 2.87 1.82
N PRO A 63 -12.75 2.81 2.80
CA PRO A 63 -12.76 1.77 3.85
C PRO A 63 -12.77 0.35 3.32
N GLU A 64 -13.34 0.14 2.13
CA GLU A 64 -13.44 -1.15 1.45
C GLU A 64 -12.22 -1.47 0.57
N PHE A 65 -11.23 -0.57 0.50
CA PHE A 65 -9.97 -0.84 -0.18
C PHE A 65 -9.08 -1.75 0.67
N VAL A 66 -9.33 -3.05 0.53
CA VAL A 66 -8.25 -4.03 0.66
C VAL A 66 -7.25 -3.74 -0.46
N LEU A 67 -5.96 -4.00 -0.23
CA LEU A 67 -4.91 -3.93 -1.26
C LEU A 67 -5.15 -5.04 -2.31
N ASP A 68 -6.28 -4.95 -3.00
CA ASP A 68 -6.86 -6.00 -3.80
C ASP A 68 -6.18 -5.95 -5.17
N LYS A 69 -5.40 -7.00 -5.44
CA LYS A 69 -5.01 -7.54 -6.76
C LYS A 69 -4.32 -6.61 -7.77
N THR A 70 -4.07 -5.33 -7.46
CA THR A 70 -3.65 -4.33 -8.46
C THR A 70 -2.17 -3.96 -8.41
N VAL A 71 -1.48 -4.19 -7.30
CA VAL A 71 -0.06 -3.82 -7.16
C VAL A 71 0.88 -4.82 -7.83
N LEU A 72 0.50 -6.11 -7.85
CA LEU A 72 1.33 -7.20 -8.36
C LEU A 72 0.64 -7.89 -9.53
N THR A 73 1.39 -8.17 -10.58
CA THR A 73 0.94 -9.08 -11.65
C THR A 73 0.73 -10.49 -11.09
N GLN A 74 -0.04 -11.33 -11.79
CA GLN A 74 -0.19 -12.74 -11.37
C GLN A 74 1.17 -13.43 -11.24
N ARG A 75 2.08 -13.17 -12.19
CA ARG A 75 3.40 -13.78 -12.18
C ARG A 75 4.21 -13.40 -10.94
N GLU A 76 4.21 -12.11 -10.58
CA GLU A 76 4.90 -11.65 -9.37
C GLU A 76 4.29 -12.25 -8.09
N ARG A 77 2.96 -12.43 -8.05
CA ARG A 77 2.29 -13.12 -6.94
C ARG A 77 2.71 -14.57 -6.83
N ASP A 78 2.71 -15.30 -7.95
CA ASP A 78 3.10 -16.71 -8.00
C ASP A 78 4.57 -16.90 -7.59
N GLU A 79 5.46 -16.01 -8.01
CA GLU A 79 6.88 -16.00 -7.64
C GLU A 79 7.08 -15.77 -6.13
N ILE A 80 6.39 -14.79 -5.56
CA ILE A 80 6.46 -14.49 -4.12
C ILE A 80 5.96 -15.69 -3.29
N LEU A 81 4.81 -16.27 -3.66
CA LEU A 81 4.25 -17.43 -2.96
C LEU A 81 5.18 -18.65 -3.07
N SER A 82 5.77 -18.88 -4.25
CA SER A 82 6.72 -19.98 -4.45
C SER A 82 7.99 -19.81 -3.61
N ALA A 83 8.54 -18.60 -3.53
CA ALA A 83 9.71 -18.30 -2.72
C ALA A 83 9.43 -18.52 -1.22
N LEU A 84 8.27 -18.08 -0.74
CA LEU A 84 7.84 -18.27 0.65
C LEU A 84 7.60 -19.74 0.98
N ALA A 85 6.96 -20.50 0.09
CA ALA A 85 6.78 -21.95 0.24
C ALA A 85 8.12 -22.69 0.33
N GLY A 86 9.11 -22.29 -0.46
CA GLY A 86 10.47 -22.83 -0.37
C GLY A 86 11.15 -22.52 0.97
N LEU A 87 10.94 -21.31 1.52
CA LEU A 87 11.46 -20.94 2.84
C LEU A 87 10.73 -21.65 3.99
N SER A 88 9.41 -21.79 3.90
CA SER A 88 8.59 -22.59 4.82
C SER A 88 9.07 -24.03 4.94
N ALA A 89 9.40 -24.66 3.82
CA ALA A 89 9.95 -26.02 3.79
C ALA A 89 11.29 -26.17 4.53
N THR A 90 11.98 -25.07 4.85
CA THR A 90 13.21 -25.09 5.67
C THR A 90 12.95 -25.10 7.18
N GLY A 91 11.68 -25.11 7.62
CA GLY A 91 11.30 -25.13 9.03
C GLY A 91 11.37 -23.76 9.71
N ARG A 92 11.13 -22.68 8.94
CA ARG A 92 11.03 -21.31 9.47
C ARG A 92 9.57 -20.97 9.77
N ASP A 93 9.19 -20.99 11.05
CA ASP A 93 7.82 -20.70 11.50
C ASP A 93 7.28 -19.33 11.04
N GLU A 94 8.15 -18.34 10.91
CA GLU A 94 7.78 -16.99 10.43
C GLU A 94 7.40 -17.00 8.94
N ALA A 95 8.01 -17.90 8.15
CA ALA A 95 7.69 -18.05 6.73
C ALA A 95 6.31 -18.68 6.53
N ASP A 96 5.90 -19.63 7.39
CA ASP A 96 4.57 -20.26 7.35
C ASP A 96 3.45 -19.25 7.63
N GLY A 97 3.67 -18.38 8.62
CA GLY A 97 2.75 -17.30 8.94
C GLY A 97 2.64 -16.27 7.81
N ALA A 98 3.76 -15.90 7.19
CA ALA A 98 3.78 -14.99 6.04
C ALA A 98 3.12 -15.60 4.80
N LEU A 99 3.41 -16.88 4.50
CA LEU A 99 2.83 -17.62 3.39
C LEU A 99 1.30 -17.70 3.52
N SER A 100 0.79 -18.05 4.71
CA SER A 100 -0.66 -18.15 4.95
C SER A 100 -1.38 -16.82 4.74
N LYS A 101 -0.81 -15.72 5.25
CA LYS A 101 -1.39 -14.36 5.12
C LYS A 101 -1.35 -13.87 3.68
N LEU A 102 -0.25 -14.11 2.95
CA LEU A 102 -0.12 -13.66 1.57
C LEU A 102 -0.92 -14.53 0.60
N ALA A 103 -1.02 -15.84 0.86
CA ALA A 103 -1.92 -16.72 0.11
C ALA A 103 -3.38 -16.29 0.28
N SER A 104 -3.81 -15.88 1.49
CA SER A 104 -5.16 -15.37 1.69
C SER A 104 -5.38 -13.98 1.10
N LEU A 105 -4.32 -13.17 0.97
CA LEU A 105 -4.38 -11.84 0.34
C LEU A 105 -4.35 -11.91 -1.20
N PHE A 106 -3.74 -12.94 -1.78
CA PHE A 106 -3.68 -13.17 -3.23
C PHE A 106 -4.74 -14.15 -3.76
N GLY A 107 -5.41 -14.90 -2.88
CA GLY A 107 -6.47 -15.86 -3.23
C GLY A 107 -7.73 -15.19 -3.79
N ASP A 108 -8.50 -15.96 -4.56
CA ASP A 108 -9.69 -15.52 -5.31
C ASP A 108 -10.72 -14.72 -4.49
#